data_AF-A0A9E2KBB9-F1
#
_entry.id   AF-A0A9E2KBB9-F1
#
_cell.length_a   1.000
_cell.length_b   1.000
_cell.length_c   1.000
_cell.angle_alpha   90.00
_cell.angle_beta   90.00
_cell.angle_gamma   90.00
#
_symmetry.space_group_name_H-M   'P 1'
#
loop_
_entity.id
_entity.type
_entity.pdbx_description
1 polymer ?
#
loop_
_entity_poly.entity_id
_entity_poly.type
_entity_poly.pdbx_seq_one_letter_code
_entity_poly.pdbx_strand_id
1 'polypeptide(L)'
;PDLPRFGLRFFLPKTYNQVKYYGYGPYESYIDKHRASYIGEFTALIEDLHEDYIKPQENGSHYGCRYVKLEDMAKQKEGKILISSREPFSFNASYYTQEELGSKKHNYELEKSEYTVLNIDYKQNGMGSAACGPYLKEAYRFKEREFEFKINIKW
;
A
#
# COMPACT_ATOMS: atom_id res chain seq x y z
N PRO A 1 18.84 4.76 -12.74
CA PRO A 1 17.49 4.24 -13.07
C PRO A 1 16.49 4.86 -12.10
N ASP A 2 15.28 5.19 -12.56
CA ASP A 2 14.24 5.74 -11.68
C ASP A 2 13.78 4.63 -10.71
N LEU A 3 13.65 4.97 -9.43
CA LEU A 3 13.15 4.02 -8.42
C LEU A 3 11.62 3.95 -8.51
N PRO A 4 11.00 2.75 -8.54
CA PRO A 4 9.55 2.62 -8.58
C PRO A 4 8.90 3.03 -7.25
N ARG A 5 9.55 2.72 -6.13
CA ARG A 5 9.15 3.08 -4.76
C ARG A 5 10.36 3.04 -3.82
N PHE A 6 10.22 3.65 -2.65
CA PHE A 6 11.11 3.44 -1.52
C PHE A 6 10.29 3.41 -0.23
N GLY A 7 10.49 2.35 0.56
CA GLY A 7 9.66 2.05 1.71
C GLY A 7 10.14 0.85 2.50
N LEU A 8 9.38 0.48 3.52
CA LEU A 8 9.59 -0.69 4.36
C LEU A 8 8.47 -1.70 4.10
N ARG A 9 8.85 -2.96 3.94
CA ARG A 9 7.93 -4.09 3.77
C ARG A 9 7.99 -4.99 5.00
N PHE A 10 6.84 -5.25 5.60
CA PHE A 10 6.66 -6.09 6.77
C PHE A 10 5.85 -7.33 6.41
N PHE A 11 6.26 -8.47 6.96
CA PHE A 11 5.52 -9.74 6.88
C PHE A 11 4.92 -10.02 8.26
N LEU A 12 3.63 -9.74 8.40
CA LEU A 12 2.90 -9.91 9.64
C LEU A 12 2.16 -11.26 9.64
N PRO A 13 1.88 -11.86 10.81
CA PRO A 13 1.02 -13.03 10.87
C PRO A 13 -0.30 -12.80 10.11
N LYS A 14 -0.74 -13.78 9.30
CA LYS A 14 -1.96 -13.70 8.49
C LYS A 14 -3.23 -13.39 9.28
N THR A 15 -3.19 -13.56 10.60
CA THR A 15 -4.28 -13.21 11.52
C THR A 15 -4.52 -11.70 11.62
N TYR A 16 -3.54 -10.86 11.27
CA TYR A 16 -3.71 -9.41 11.10
C TYR A 16 -4.53 -9.14 9.84
N ASN A 17 -5.85 -9.17 9.97
CA ASN A 17 -6.80 -9.22 8.87
C ASN A 17 -7.68 -7.97 8.74
N GLN A 18 -7.54 -6.99 9.63
CA GLN A 18 -8.21 -5.70 9.54
C GLN A 18 -7.20 -4.55 9.54
N VAL A 19 -7.44 -3.54 8.71
CA VAL A 19 -6.70 -2.27 8.71
C VAL A 19 -7.61 -1.12 9.14
N LYS A 20 -7.02 -0.15 9.84
CA LYS A 20 -7.58 1.18 10.11
C LYS A 20 -6.56 2.24 9.74
N TYR A 21 -6.91 3.24 8.95
CA TYR A 21 -5.96 4.25 8.50
C TYR A 21 -6.60 5.63 8.38
N TYR A 22 -5.76 6.66 8.44
CA TYR A 22 -6.14 8.03 8.09
C TYR A 22 -5.33 8.51 6.89
N GLY A 23 -6.00 8.78 5.77
CA GLY A 23 -5.39 9.15 4.49
C GLY A 23 -6.43 9.15 3.36
N TYR A 24 -5.99 9.07 2.09
CA TYR A 24 -6.93 8.98 0.97
C TYR A 24 -7.60 7.60 0.89
N GLY A 25 -8.93 7.60 0.87
CA GLY A 25 -9.79 6.44 0.66
C GLY A 25 -11.19 6.84 0.16
N PRO A 26 -12.14 5.90 0.03
CA PRO A 26 -12.02 4.48 0.38
C PRO A 26 -11.32 3.64 -0.70
N TYR A 27 -11.15 4.17 -1.91
CA TYR A 27 -10.54 3.44 -3.03
C TYR A 27 -9.01 3.49 -3.01
N GLU A 28 -8.38 2.57 -3.72
CA GLU A 28 -6.94 2.65 -3.98
C GLU A 28 -6.57 4.02 -4.58
N SER A 29 -5.43 4.55 -4.16
CA SER A 29 -4.97 5.87 -4.51
C SER A 29 -3.44 5.96 -4.63
N TYR A 30 -3.02 6.78 -5.58
CA TYR A 30 -1.64 7.10 -5.93
C TYR A 30 -1.49 8.63 -6.07
N ILE A 31 -0.25 9.12 -6.11
CA ILE A 31 0.04 10.56 -6.21
C ILE A 31 -0.64 11.24 -7.41
N ASP A 32 -0.86 10.53 -8.51
CA ASP A 32 -1.55 11.01 -9.73
C ASP A 32 -2.96 10.42 -9.94
N LYS A 33 -3.40 9.48 -9.09
CA LYS A 33 -4.71 8.81 -9.12
C LYS A 33 -5.33 8.79 -7.72
N HIS A 34 -5.91 9.89 -7.26
CA HIS A 34 -6.57 9.95 -5.94
C HIS A 34 -7.83 10.83 -5.89
N ARG A 35 -8.24 11.44 -7.01
CA ARG A 35 -9.37 12.40 -7.04
C ARG A 35 -10.75 11.79 -6.79
N ALA A 36 -10.88 10.47 -6.94
CA ALA A 36 -12.09 9.73 -6.56
C ALA A 36 -12.13 9.38 -5.05
N SER A 37 -11.05 9.68 -4.33
CA SER A 37 -10.86 9.42 -2.90
C SER A 37 -10.83 10.74 -2.13
N TYR A 38 -11.10 10.70 -0.83
CA TYR A 38 -11.02 11.84 0.09
C TYR A 38 -10.21 11.47 1.33
N ILE A 39 -9.70 12.49 2.03
CA ILE A 39 -8.96 12.29 3.28
C ILE A 39 -9.97 12.04 4.41
N GLY A 40 -9.81 10.91 5.10
CA GLY A 40 -10.67 10.52 6.21
C GLY A 40 -10.11 9.34 6.98
N GLU A 41 -10.84 8.89 8.00
CA GLU A 41 -10.57 7.62 8.67
C GLU A 41 -11.36 6.49 8.02
N PHE A 42 -10.68 5.40 7.70
CA PHE A 42 -11.26 4.25 7.04
C PHE A 42 -10.90 2.97 7.80
N THR A 43 -11.79 1.99 7.73
CA THR A 43 -11.58 0.63 8.23
C THR A 43 -11.94 -0.35 7.12
N ALA A 44 -11.09 -1.34 6.86
CA ALA A 44 -11.31 -2.36 5.84
C ALA A 44 -10.70 -3.70 6.26
N LEU A 45 -11.19 -4.81 5.71
CA LEU A 45 -10.47 -6.08 5.78
C LEU A 45 -9.33 -6.07 4.75
N ILE A 46 -8.26 -6.83 5.02
CA ILE A 46 -7.12 -6.93 4.07
C ILE A 46 -7.56 -7.44 2.70
N GLU A 47 -8.58 -8.31 2.64
CA GLU A 47 -9.13 -8.80 1.38
C GLU A 47 -9.86 -7.73 0.57
N ASP A 48 -10.52 -6.78 1.23
CA ASP A 48 -11.28 -5.71 0.56
C ASP A 48 -10.37 -4.66 -0.09
N LEU A 49 -9.08 -4.62 0.28
CA LEU A 49 -8.08 -3.71 -0.29
C LEU A 49 -7.51 -4.20 -1.62
N HIS A 50 -7.82 -5.45 -2.01
CA HIS A 50 -7.28 -6.05 -3.23
C HIS A 50 -8.15 -5.71 -4.43
N GLU A 51 -7.53 -5.09 -5.45
CA GLU A 51 -8.16 -4.91 -6.76
C GLU A 51 -7.80 -6.09 -7.68
N ASP A 52 -8.81 -6.87 -8.06
CA ASP A 52 -8.66 -8.12 -8.82
C ASP A 52 -8.44 -7.87 -10.33
N TYR A 53 -7.32 -7.23 -10.68
CA TYR A 53 -6.94 -6.98 -12.07
C TYR A 53 -6.68 -8.30 -12.82
N ILE A 54 -7.26 -8.45 -14.03
CA ILE A 54 -7.15 -9.66 -14.87
C ILE A 54 -5.70 -10.16 -15.01
N LYS A 55 -4.76 -9.24 -15.29
CA LYS A 55 -3.33 -9.49 -15.17
C LYS A 55 -2.88 -8.93 -13.82
N PRO A 56 -2.39 -9.76 -12.89
CA PRO A 56 -1.88 -9.30 -11.61
C PRO A 56 -0.79 -8.23 -11.77
N GLN A 57 -0.86 -7.22 -10.90
CA GLN A 57 0.01 -6.06 -10.90
C GLN A 57 -0.08 -5.35 -9.53
N GLU A 58 0.75 -4.33 -9.30
CA GLU A 58 0.64 -3.47 -8.11
C GLU A 58 -0.79 -2.90 -8.00
N ASN A 59 -1.38 -3.00 -6.82
CA ASN A 59 -2.71 -2.51 -6.49
C ASN A 59 -2.82 -2.13 -5.01
N GLY A 60 -3.94 -1.51 -4.62
CA GLY A 60 -4.32 -1.36 -3.21
C GLY A 60 -3.43 -0.39 -2.41
N SER A 61 -2.73 0.54 -3.08
CA SER A 61 -2.04 1.64 -2.41
C SER A 61 -3.08 2.61 -1.84
N HIS A 62 -2.79 3.22 -0.69
CA HIS A 62 -3.49 4.37 -0.15
C HIS A 62 -2.50 5.50 0.07
N TYR A 63 -2.70 6.61 -0.64
CA TYR A 63 -1.79 7.75 -0.66
C TYR A 63 -2.05 8.71 0.52
N GLY A 64 -1.02 9.45 0.91
CA GLY A 64 -1.14 10.61 1.81
C GLY A 64 -1.54 10.27 3.24
N CYS A 65 -1.23 9.07 3.71
CA CYS A 65 -1.59 8.59 5.03
C CYS A 65 -0.74 9.21 6.15
N ARG A 66 -1.34 9.39 7.33
CA ARG A 66 -0.65 9.82 8.56
C ARG A 66 -0.41 8.66 9.52
N TYR A 67 -1.33 7.71 9.53
CA TYR A 67 -1.17 6.47 10.26
C TYR A 67 -1.87 5.32 9.54
N VAL A 68 -1.39 4.12 9.82
CA VAL A 68 -2.03 2.85 9.50
C VAL A 68 -1.90 1.94 10.71
N LYS A 69 -2.99 1.26 11.06
CA LYS A 69 -3.06 0.31 12.16
C LYS A 69 -3.59 -1.01 11.63
N LEU A 70 -2.88 -2.10 11.86
CA LEU A 70 -3.38 -3.43 11.58
C LEU A 70 -3.73 -4.13 12.88
N GLU A 71 -4.84 -4.85 12.89
CA GLU A 71 -5.36 -5.55 14.06
C GLU A 71 -5.64 -7.02 13.72
N ASP A 72 -5.28 -7.91 14.63
CA ASP A 72 -5.78 -9.28 14.68
C ASP A 72 -7.16 -9.27 15.33
N MET A 73 -8.20 -9.42 14.51
CA MET A 73 -9.59 -9.35 14.98
C MET A 73 -9.95 -10.45 15.98
N ALA A 74 -9.24 -11.59 15.96
CA ALA A 74 -9.45 -12.65 16.94
C ALA A 74 -8.84 -12.29 18.32
N LYS A 75 -7.88 -11.36 18.36
CA LYS A 75 -7.17 -10.95 19.56
C LYS A 75 -7.36 -9.46 19.87
N GLN A 76 -8.61 -9.08 20.15
CA GLN A 76 -9.08 -7.69 20.30
C GLN A 76 -8.18 -6.73 21.12
N LYS A 77 -7.41 -7.24 22.10
CA LYS A 77 -6.50 -6.45 22.96
C LYS A 77 -5.00 -6.71 22.75
N GLU A 78 -4.63 -7.79 22.08
CA GLU A 78 -3.24 -8.27 21.96
C GLU A 78 -2.97 -8.69 20.51
N GLY A 79 -2.49 -7.79 19.67
CA GLY A 79 -2.30 -8.07 18.25
C GLY A 79 -2.57 -6.86 17.40
N LYS A 80 -1.90 -5.75 17.72
CA LYS A 80 -2.05 -4.49 17.00
C LYS A 80 -0.68 -3.98 16.65
N ILE A 81 -0.55 -3.48 15.43
CA ILE A 81 0.62 -2.70 15.04
C ILE A 81 0.11 -1.36 14.55
N LEU A 82 0.66 -0.28 15.10
CA LEU A 82 0.40 1.09 14.66
C LEU A 82 1.67 1.67 14.08
N ILE A 83 1.59 2.08 12.82
CA ILE A 83 2.65 2.80 12.12
C ILE A 83 2.14 4.21 11.84
N SER A 84 2.93 5.22 12.24
CA SER A 84 2.56 6.62 12.06
C SER A 84 3.78 7.46 11.66
N SER A 85 3.53 8.57 10.98
CA SER A 85 4.56 9.56 10.67
C SER A 85 3.99 10.97 10.71
N ARG A 86 4.87 11.95 10.94
CA ARG A 86 4.53 13.37 10.79
C ARG A 86 4.34 13.73 9.31
N GLU A 87 5.19 13.16 8.46
CA GLU A 87 5.11 13.33 7.01
C GLU A 87 4.13 12.32 6.40
N PRO A 88 3.39 12.69 5.33
CA PRO A 88 2.57 11.74 4.60
C PRO A 88 3.38 10.57 4.05
N PHE A 89 2.82 9.37 4.10
CA PHE A 89 3.34 8.18 3.44
C PHE A 89 2.24 7.48 2.64
N SER A 90 2.60 6.58 1.73
CA SER A 90 1.64 5.63 1.15
C SER A 90 1.72 4.30 1.90
N PHE A 91 0.60 3.59 2.02
CA PHE A 91 0.65 2.19 2.46
C PHE A 91 -0.09 1.28 1.49
N ASN A 92 0.28 0.01 1.50
CA ASN A 92 -0.50 -1.07 0.90
C ASN A 92 -0.48 -2.26 1.86
N ALA A 93 -1.62 -2.94 2.01
CA ALA A 93 -1.70 -4.16 2.80
C ALA A 93 -2.42 -5.24 1.99
N SER A 94 -1.81 -6.42 1.87
CA SER A 94 -2.25 -7.46 0.94
C SER A 94 -1.94 -8.86 1.45
N TYR A 95 -2.71 -9.85 0.98
CA TYR A 95 -2.35 -11.27 1.13
C TYR A 95 -1.44 -11.77 0.00
N TYR A 96 -1.08 -10.93 -0.98
CA TYR A 96 -0.17 -11.30 -2.06
C TYR A 96 1.13 -10.51 -1.95
N THR A 97 2.26 -11.17 -2.16
CA THR A 97 3.57 -10.50 -2.24
C THR A 97 3.71 -9.79 -3.59
N GLN A 98 4.61 -8.81 -3.68
CA GLN A 98 4.91 -8.17 -4.96
C GLN A 98 5.53 -9.14 -5.97
N GLU A 99 6.30 -10.12 -5.50
CA GLU A 99 6.87 -11.18 -6.31
C GLU A 99 5.77 -12.06 -6.92
N GLU A 100 4.73 -12.38 -6.13
CA GLU A 100 3.55 -13.12 -6.60
C GLU A 100 2.78 -12.32 -7.64
N LEU A 101 2.39 -11.08 -7.32
CA LEU A 101 1.68 -10.19 -8.25
C LEU A 101 2.47 -9.94 -9.55
N GLY A 102 3.80 -9.85 -9.47
CA GLY A 102 4.65 -9.57 -10.62
C GLY A 102 4.93 -10.78 -11.52
N SER A 103 4.75 -12.00 -11.02
CA SER A 103 5.11 -13.23 -11.75
C SER A 103 3.93 -13.90 -12.46
N LYS A 104 2.69 -13.73 -11.95
CA LYS A 104 1.49 -14.36 -12.53
C LYS A 104 0.98 -13.61 -13.75
N LYS A 105 0.41 -14.37 -14.68
CA LYS A 105 -0.18 -13.81 -15.92
C LYS A 105 -1.66 -13.57 -15.78
N HIS A 106 -2.33 -14.34 -14.93
CA HIS A 106 -3.76 -14.26 -14.70
C HIS A 106 -4.10 -14.31 -13.20
N ASN A 107 -5.15 -13.59 -12.82
CA ASN A 107 -5.56 -13.47 -11.41
C ASN A 107 -5.90 -14.79 -10.71
N TYR A 108 -6.51 -15.75 -11.42
CA TYR A 108 -6.82 -17.06 -10.86
C TYR A 108 -5.58 -17.92 -10.55
N GLU A 109 -4.39 -17.50 -10.99
CA GLU A 109 -3.12 -18.17 -10.69
C GLU A 109 -2.50 -17.69 -9.36
N LEU A 110 -3.10 -16.67 -8.71
CA LEU A 110 -2.59 -16.07 -7.50
C LEU A 110 -2.78 -16.98 -6.28
N GLU A 111 -1.71 -17.15 -5.52
CA GLU A 111 -1.69 -17.87 -4.26
C GLU A 111 -1.48 -16.89 -3.11
N LYS A 112 -2.40 -16.93 -2.13
CA LYS A 112 -2.28 -16.10 -0.93
C LYS A 112 -1.06 -16.52 -0.13
N SER A 113 -0.27 -15.53 0.27
CA SER A 113 0.82 -15.65 1.23
C SER A 113 0.35 -16.19 2.58
N GLU A 114 1.27 -16.80 3.32
CA GLU A 114 1.10 -17.17 4.73
C GLU A 114 1.18 -15.97 5.69
N TYR A 115 1.34 -14.77 5.13
CA TYR A 115 1.46 -13.51 5.86
C TYR A 115 0.47 -12.47 5.35
N THR A 116 0.15 -11.52 6.21
CA THR A 116 -0.33 -10.19 5.78
C THR A 116 0.89 -9.35 5.43
N VAL A 117 1.05 -8.99 4.16
CA VAL A 117 2.16 -8.19 3.65
C VAL A 117 1.77 -6.72 3.76
N LEU A 118 2.50 -5.96 4.56
CA LEU A 118 2.29 -4.52 4.76
C LEU A 118 3.47 -3.75 4.19
N ASN A 119 3.18 -2.79 3.31
CA ASN A 119 4.15 -1.85 2.78
C ASN A 119 3.88 -0.45 3.33
N ILE A 120 4.95 0.24 3.72
CA ILE A 120 4.95 1.62 4.20
C ILE A 120 5.96 2.40 3.37
N ASP A 121 5.48 3.18 2.42
CA ASP A 121 6.30 3.85 1.44
C ASP A 121 6.44 5.32 1.74
N TYR A 122 7.69 5.75 1.87
CA TYR A 122 8.03 7.16 1.81
C TYR A 122 7.52 7.78 0.51
N LYS A 123 7.78 7.08 -0.60
CA LYS A 123 7.39 7.54 -1.92
C LYS A 123 7.20 6.36 -2.88
N GLN A 124 6.18 6.48 -3.72
CA GLN A 124 5.88 5.58 -4.82
C GLN A 124 5.58 6.43 -6.05
N ASN A 125 6.02 5.97 -7.22
CA ASN A 125 5.67 6.63 -8.47
C ASN A 125 4.16 6.61 -8.70
N GLY A 126 3.67 7.61 -9.44
CA GLY A 126 2.32 7.58 -9.99
C GLY A 126 2.11 6.44 -10.99
N MET A 127 0.85 6.17 -11.31
CA MET A 127 0.46 5.11 -12.25
C MET A 127 0.78 5.49 -13.70
N GLY A 128 0.54 6.75 -14.07
CA GLY A 128 0.67 7.22 -15.45
C GLY A 128 -0.22 6.44 -16.44
N SER A 129 0.19 6.43 -17.71
CA SER A 129 -0.52 5.73 -18.78
C SER A 129 0.42 5.17 -19.86
N ALA A 130 1.68 4.89 -19.50
CA ALA A 130 2.75 4.53 -20.44
C ALA A 130 2.55 3.18 -21.16
N ALA A 131 1.52 2.40 -20.81
CA ALA A 131 1.10 1.24 -21.60
C ALA A 131 0.69 1.64 -23.03
N CYS A 132 0.01 2.78 -23.18
CA CYS A 132 -0.29 3.43 -24.45
C CYS A 132 -0.54 4.92 -24.19
N GLY A 133 0.53 5.67 -24.01
CA GLY A 133 0.44 7.06 -23.55
C GLY A 133 1.79 7.65 -23.15
N PRO A 134 1.79 8.90 -22.64
CA PRO A 134 3.02 9.57 -22.26
C PRO A 134 3.70 8.86 -21.09
N TYR A 135 5.02 9.04 -21.03
CA TYR A 135 5.78 8.68 -19.84
C TYR A 135 5.28 9.50 -18.63
N LEU A 136 5.31 8.90 -17.43
CA LEU A 136 4.79 9.50 -16.21
C LEU A 136 5.31 10.93 -16.02
N LYS A 137 4.48 11.91 -15.70
CA LYS A 137 4.95 13.30 -15.53
C LYS A 137 5.96 13.39 -14.39
N GLU A 138 6.95 14.27 -14.53
CA GLU A 138 8.04 14.42 -13.57
C GLU A 138 7.57 14.72 -12.13
N ALA A 139 6.49 15.50 -11.98
CA ALA A 139 5.89 15.81 -10.68
C ALA A 139 5.38 14.59 -9.90
N TYR A 140 5.22 13.44 -10.56
CA TYR A 140 4.71 12.19 -9.97
C TYR A 140 5.77 11.10 -9.87
N ARG A 141 7.05 11.44 -10.09
CA ARG A 141 8.18 10.51 -9.99
C ARG A 141 8.96 10.71 -8.71
N PHE A 142 9.51 9.62 -8.20
CA PHE A 142 10.48 9.65 -7.13
C PHE A 142 11.88 9.93 -7.69
N LYS A 143 12.37 11.17 -7.51
CA LYS A 143 13.64 11.66 -8.06
C LYS A 143 14.66 12.14 -7.04
N GLU A 144 14.30 12.11 -5.76
CA GLU A 144 15.18 12.58 -4.69
C GLU A 144 16.37 11.65 -4.56
N ARG A 145 17.56 12.25 -4.43
CA ARG A 145 18.82 11.50 -4.24
C ARG A 145 19.17 11.31 -2.77
N GLU A 146 18.68 12.22 -1.94
CA GLU A 146 18.85 12.22 -0.50
C GLU A 146 17.49 12.53 0.12
N PHE A 147 17.09 11.73 1.11
CA PHE A 147 15.80 11.86 1.78
C PHE A 147 15.92 11.25 3.17
N GLU A 148 15.05 11.70 4.08
CA GLU A 148 14.92 11.14 5.42
C GLU A 148 13.47 10.71 5.62
N PHE A 149 13.27 9.43 5.94
CA PHE A 149 11.95 8.90 6.23
C PHE A 149 11.87 8.44 7.68
N LYS A 150 11.13 9.18 8.50
CA LYS A 150 10.91 8.90 9.92
C LYS A 150 9.53 8.30 10.11
N ILE A 151 9.47 7.11 10.70
CA ILE A 151 8.22 6.48 11.13
C ILE A 151 8.32 6.09 12.61
N ASN A 152 7.18 6.08 13.29
CA ASN A 152 7.03 5.51 14.63
C ASN A 152 6.22 4.22 14.53
N ILE A 153 6.75 3.15 15.13
CA ILE A 153 6.12 1.84 15.17
C ILE A 153 5.79 1.54 16.63
N LYS A 154 4.54 1.16 16.90
CA LYS A 154 4.07 0.67 18.20
C LYS A 154 3.42 -0.70 18.02
N TRP A 155 3.73 -1.62 18.94
CA TRP A 155 3.22 -2.99 19.02
C TRP A 155 2.35 -3.16 20.26
#